data_AF-A0A7C3GCV1-F1
#
_entry.id   AF-A0A7C3GCV1-F1
#
_cell.length_a   1.000
_cell.length_b   1.000
_cell.length_c   1.000
_cell.angle_alpha   90.00
_cell.angle_beta   90.00
_cell.angle_gamma   90.00
#
_symmetry.space_group_name_H-M   'P 1'
#
loop_
_entity.id
_entity.type
_entity.pdbx_description
1 polymer ?
#
loop_
_entity_poly.entity_id
_entity_poly.type
_entity_poly.pdbx_seq_one_letter_code
_entity_poly.pdbx_strand_id
1 'polypeptide(L)' 'MTYRIAFQMDPMEGVDIDADTTFALAEVAQARGYTLFSYGPEDLAYNAGRVQAR' A
#
# COMPACT_ATOMS: atom_id res chain seq x y z
N MET A 1 15.07 -10.79 -6.65
CA MET A 1 15.06 -9.35 -6.31
C MET A 1 13.91 -9.11 -5.35
N THR A 2 14.14 -8.37 -4.26
CA THR A 2 13.08 -8.03 -3.29
C THR A 2 12.59 -6.62 -3.60
N TYR A 3 11.33 -6.51 -4.03
CA TYR A 3 10.70 -5.22 -4.27
C TYR A 3 10.03 -4.68 -3.00
N ARG A 4 9.93 -3.36 -2.93
CA ARG A 4 9.14 -2.63 -1.93
C ARG A 4 7.90 -2.09 -2.63
N ILE A 5 6.73 -2.46 -2.16
CA ILE A 5 5.45 -2.10 -2.76
C ILE A 5 4.66 -1.31 -1.73
N ALA A 6 4.26 -0.09 -2.11
CA ALA A 6 3.43 0.77 -1.28
C ALA A 6 2.03 0.85 -1.86
N PHE A 7 1.02 0.76 -1.01
CA PHE A 7 -0.39 0.89 -1.37
C PHE A 7 -1.01 2.09 -0.64
N GLN A 8 -1.78 2.88 -1.37
CA GLN A 8 -2.74 3.82 -0.79
C GLN A 8 -4.12 3.18 -0.83
N MET A 9 -4.72 2.96 0.33
CA MET A 9 -6.05 2.36 0.46
C MET A 9 -6.77 2.91 1.69
N ASP A 10 -8.08 2.70 1.76
CA ASP A 10 -8.85 2.96 2.97
C ASP A 10 -8.33 2.11 4.15
N PRO A 11 -8.54 2.53 5.42
CA PRO A 11 -8.06 1.79 6.58
C PRO A 11 -8.50 0.32 6.57
N MET A 12 -7.55 -0.59 6.80
CA MET A 12 -7.79 -2.04 6.77
C MET A 12 -8.80 -2.52 7.84
N GLU A 13 -9.10 -1.69 8.85
CA GLU A 13 -10.04 -1.99 9.93
C GLU A 13 -11.49 -2.20 9.44
N GLY A 14 -11.83 -1.72 8.23
CA GLY A 14 -13.16 -1.88 7.62
C GLY A 14 -13.16 -2.59 6.26
N VAL A 15 -12.03 -3.15 5.84
CA VAL A 15 -11.89 -3.77 4.51
C VAL A 15 -12.51 -5.18 4.51
N ASP A 16 -13.42 -5.42 3.57
CA ASP A 16 -13.87 -6.77 3.24
C ASP A 16 -12.78 -7.46 2.40
N ILE A 17 -12.02 -8.34 3.06
CA ILE A 17 -10.88 -9.05 2.46
C ILE A 17 -11.29 -9.90 1.24
N ASP A 18 -12.55 -10.33 1.17
CA ASP A 18 -13.06 -11.16 0.07
C ASP A 18 -13.56 -10.32 -1.12
N ALA A 19 -13.73 -9.01 -0.94
CA ALA A 19 -14.18 -8.08 -1.97
C ALA A 19 -13.11 -7.05 -2.40
N ASP A 20 -12.04 -6.89 -1.61
CA ASP A 20 -11.02 -5.88 -1.87
C ASP A 20 -9.88 -6.39 -2.76
N THR A 21 -9.85 -5.87 -3.99
CA THR A 21 -8.82 -6.22 -4.97
C THR A 21 -7.41 -5.73 -4.59
N THR A 22 -7.30 -4.68 -3.78
CA THR A 22 -6.00 -4.18 -3.29
C THR A 22 -5.40 -5.15 -2.28
N PHE A 23 -6.23 -5.70 -1.40
CA PHE A 23 -5.83 -6.74 -0.45
C PHE A 23 -5.36 -8.01 -1.17
N ALA A 24 -6.10 -8.49 -2.17
CA ALA A 24 -5.71 -9.65 -2.97
C ALA A 24 -4.33 -9.46 -3.67
N LEU A 25 -4.05 -8.25 -4.18
CA LEU A 25 -2.74 -7.93 -4.77
C LEU A 25 -1.62 -7.90 -3.72
N ALA A 26 -1.91 -7.38 -2.52
CA ALA A 26 -0.99 -7.38 -1.40
C ALA A 26 -0.60 -8.80 -0.98
N GLU A 27 -1.56 -9.73 -0.88
CA GLU A 27 -1.29 -11.13 -0.55
C GLU A 27 -0.36 -11.81 -1.57
N VAL A 28 -0.60 -11.60 -2.87
CA VAL A 28 0.27 -12.15 -3.93
C VAL A 28 1.68 -11.55 -3.86
N ALA A 29 1.79 -10.26 -3.56
CA ALA A 29 3.08 -9.60 -3.39
C ALA A 29 3.84 -10.12 -2.15
N GLN A 30 3.14 -10.34 -1.04
CA GLN A 30 3.71 -10.93 0.17
C GLN A 30 4.17 -12.36 -0.08
N ALA A 31 3.37 -13.18 -0.76
CA ALA A 31 3.71 -14.55 -1.13
C ALA A 31 4.96 -14.64 -2.04
N ARG A 32 5.24 -13.59 -2.82
CA ARG A 32 6.47 -13.46 -3.63
C ARG A 32 7.68 -12.97 -2.82
N GLY A 33 7.53 -12.73 -1.52
CA GLY A 33 8.59 -12.26 -0.63
C GLY A 33 8.90 -10.76 -0.76
N TYR A 34 7.93 -9.97 -1.22
CA TYR A 34 8.07 -8.51 -1.31
C TYR A 34 7.73 -7.84 0.02
N THR A 35 8.33 -6.67 0.26
CA THR A 35 8.02 -5.86 1.46
C THR A 35 6.88 -4.92 1.13
N LEU A 36 5.85 -4.93 1.97
CA LEU A 36 4.65 -4.12 1.78
C LEU A 36 4.65 -2.90 2.71
N PHE A 37 4.11 -1.80 2.21
CA PHE A 37 3.88 -0.56 2.95
C PHE A 37 2.46 -0.07 2.64
N SER A 38 1.78 0.51 3.63
CA SER A 38 0.51 1.19 3.45
C SER A 38 0.66 2.64 3.90
N TYR A 39 0.04 3.57 3.19
CA TYR A 39 0.00 4.97 3.58
C TYR A 39 -1.39 5.56 3.31
N GLY A 40 -1.82 6.48 4.17
CA GLY A 40 -3.06 7.22 4.00
C GLY A 40 -2.86 8.50 3.18
N PRO A 41 -3.93 9.15 2.71
CA PRO A 41 -3.86 10.49 2.14
C PRO A 41 -3.18 11.51 3.06
N GLU A 42 -3.31 11.36 4.38
CA GLU A 42 -2.70 12.18 5.42
C GLU A 42 -1.16 12.06 5.48
N ASP A 43 -0.60 10.97 4.96
CA ASP A 43 0.84 10.73 4.91
C ASP A 43 1.48 11.35 3.66
N LEU A 44 0.67 11.85 2.72
CA LEU A 44 1.16 12.49 1.50
C LEU A 44 1.67 13.91 1.78
N ALA A 45 2.85 14.19 1.26
CA ALA A 45 3.45 15.52 1.25
C ALA A 45 3.95 15.90 -0.14
N TYR A 46 3.79 17.18 -0.49
CA TYR A 46 4.43 17.76 -1.66
C TYR A 46 5.66 18.55 -1.25
N ASN A 47 6.83 18.09 -1.69
CA ASN A 47 8.11 18.72 -1.42
C ASN A 47 8.74 19.19 -2.73
N ALA A 48 8.63 20.50 -3.00
CA ALA A 48 9.33 21.20 -4.07
C ALA A 48 9.31 20.46 -5.43
N GLY A 49 8.13 20.05 -5.92
CA GLY A 49 8.02 19.32 -7.19
C GLY A 49 7.83 17.82 -7.03
N ARG A 50 7.96 17.27 -5.82
CA ARG A 50 7.92 15.82 -5.57
C ARG A 50 6.82 15.44 -4.60
N VAL A 51 5.98 14.50 -5.00
CA VAL A 51 5.02 13.84 -4.10
C VAL A 51 5.75 12.73 -3.35
N GLN A 52 5.58 12.67 -2.02
CA GLN A 52 6.19 11.70 -1.12
C GLN A 52 5.14 11.18 -0.13
N ALA A 53 5.30 9.94 0.32
CA ALA A 53 4.56 9.32 1.43
C ALA A 53 5.57 8.72 2.40
N ARG A 54 5.24 8.66 3.70
CA ARG A 54 6.13 8.09 4.73
C ARG A 54 5.43 7.00 5.52
#